data_AF-A0A7J8Q507-F1
#
_entry.id   AF-A0A7J8Q507-F1
#
_cell.length_a   1.000
_cell.length_b   1.000
_cell.length_c   1.000
_cell.angle_alpha   90.00
_cell.angle_beta   90.00
_cell.angle_gamma   90.00
#
_symmetry.space_group_name_H-M   'P 1'
#
loop_
_entity.id
_entity.type
_entity.pdbx_description
1 polymer ?
#
loop_
_entity_poly.entity_id
_entity_poly.type
_entity_poly.pdbx_seq_one_letter_code
_entity_poly.pdbx_strand_id
1 'polypeptide(L)'
;AELQQFHDIIVASAIFGTFRCSSFHKSFLLLCMIDPYHCFIYFSLGNYDVIQQPRNVSEEAKKNIPFYMFIDEETEAYIKKKSILDSSKRVGLWRIVVVRNVPYSDARRNGKVPKLLLHRIFPNVRYSIWIDGKLQLVVDPYQILEKFLWRQNANFAISRHYRRFDVFVEAEANKAAGKYDNSSIDEQVDFYKQEGLTPYSEAKFPITSDVPEGCVLIKEHIPITNLFTCLWFNEVDRFTSRDQLSFAMVRDKIMAKVDWNINMFLDCERRNF
;
A
#
# COMPACT_ATOMS: atom_id res chain seq x y z
N ALA A 1 -4.74 21.91 -11.86
CA ALA A 1 -5.19 22.98 -10.95
C ALA A 1 -5.20 22.50 -9.49
N GLU A 2 -6.11 21.60 -9.07
CA GLU A 2 -6.18 21.17 -7.65
C GLU A 2 -4.98 20.33 -7.19
N LEU A 3 -4.60 19.27 -7.91
CA LEU A 3 -3.47 18.39 -7.53
C LEU A 3 -2.09 19.08 -7.54
N GLN A 4 -2.01 20.28 -8.12
CA GLN A 4 -0.79 21.09 -8.20
C GLN A 4 -0.72 22.14 -7.08
N GLN A 5 -1.76 22.27 -6.25
CA GLN A 5 -1.73 23.15 -5.09
C GLN A 5 -0.72 22.65 -4.06
N PHE A 6 -0.15 23.58 -3.31
CA PHE A 6 0.65 23.22 -2.16
C PHE A 6 -0.26 22.66 -1.07
N HIS A 7 0.11 21.49 -0.56
CA HIS A 7 -0.55 20.86 0.58
C HIS A 7 0.53 20.49 1.58
N ASP A 8 0.41 20.97 2.82
CA ASP A 8 1.39 20.58 3.84
C ASP A 8 1.27 19.08 4.14
N ILE A 9 0.03 18.58 4.26
CA ILE A 9 -0.26 17.17 4.50
C ILE A 9 -1.38 16.71 3.56
N ILE A 10 -1.28 15.50 3.02
CA ILE A 10 -2.40 14.83 2.35
C ILE A 10 -2.63 13.43 2.93
N VAL A 11 -3.88 12.98 2.88
CA VAL A 11 -4.23 11.56 3.10
C VAL A 11 -4.68 10.98 1.77
N ALA A 12 -4.14 9.82 1.39
CA ALA A 12 -4.44 9.19 0.12
C ALA A 12 -4.80 7.71 0.30
N SER A 13 -5.73 7.24 -0.52
CA SER A 13 -6.13 5.84 -0.62
C SER A 13 -6.49 5.51 -2.07
N ALA A 14 -6.63 4.23 -2.38
CA ALA A 14 -7.08 3.81 -3.70
C ALA A 14 -7.92 2.53 -3.69
N ILE A 15 -8.81 2.46 -4.68
CA ILE A 15 -9.65 1.31 -4.98
C ILE A 15 -9.60 1.09 -6.50
N PHE A 16 -8.96 0.00 -6.91
CA PHE A 16 -8.93 -0.43 -8.31
C PHE A 16 -9.64 -1.78 -8.43
N GLY A 17 -10.54 -1.88 -9.39
CA GLY A 17 -11.42 -3.02 -9.62
C GLY A 17 -10.79 -4.10 -10.50
N THR A 18 -11.20 -5.34 -10.25
CA THR A 18 -11.28 -6.38 -11.27
C THR A 18 -12.67 -6.98 -11.20
N PHE A 19 -13.68 -6.37 -11.84
CA PHE A 19 -14.95 -7.06 -12.08
C PHE A 19 -14.79 -8.02 -13.26
N ARG A 20 -14.12 -9.16 -13.05
CA ARG A 20 -14.27 -10.32 -13.96
C ARG A 20 -15.06 -11.41 -13.27
N CYS A 21 -16.39 -11.32 -13.41
CA CYS A 21 -17.23 -12.50 -13.31
C CYS A 21 -17.13 -13.26 -14.64
N SER A 22 -16.19 -14.19 -14.74
CA SER A 22 -16.15 -15.16 -15.84
C SER A 22 -15.74 -16.53 -15.31
N SER A 23 -16.77 -17.31 -14.96
CA SER A 23 -16.82 -18.78 -15.03
C SER A 23 -15.48 -19.53 -14.93
N PHE A 24 -15.09 -19.99 -13.74
CA PHE A 24 -14.08 -21.06 -13.60
C PHE A 24 -14.51 -22.10 -12.54
N HIS A 25 -14.12 -23.35 -12.82
CA HIS A 25 -14.81 -24.62 -12.61
C HIS A 25 -15.08 -25.14 -11.18
N LYS A 26 -16.10 -26.02 -11.12
CA LYS A 26 -16.66 -26.82 -9.99
C LYS A 26 -15.67 -27.68 -9.19
N SER A 27 -14.39 -27.75 -9.55
CA SER A 27 -13.42 -28.66 -8.90
C SER A 27 -12.86 -28.15 -7.58
N PHE A 28 -13.05 -26.86 -7.24
CA PHE A 28 -12.52 -26.25 -6.01
C PHE A 28 -13.40 -26.51 -4.77
N LEU A 29 -14.62 -27.02 -4.96
CA LEU A 29 -15.58 -27.29 -3.88
C LEU A 29 -15.22 -28.50 -3.02
N LEU A 30 -14.32 -29.39 -3.48
CA LEU A 30 -14.05 -30.64 -2.78
C LEU A 30 -13.00 -30.54 -1.66
N LEU A 31 -12.14 -29.50 -1.66
CA LEU A 31 -11.11 -29.34 -0.64
C LEU A 31 -11.62 -28.70 0.67
N CYS A 32 -12.81 -28.08 0.66
CA CYS A 32 -13.36 -27.38 1.84
C CYS A 32 -13.98 -28.31 2.90
N MET A 33 -14.07 -29.62 2.65
CA MET A 33 -14.81 -30.55 3.51
C MET A 33 -13.96 -31.23 4.60
N ILE A 34 -12.65 -30.93 4.69
CA ILE A 34 -11.72 -31.76 5.50
C ILE A 34 -11.19 -31.06 6.78
N ASP A 35 -11.38 -29.74 6.97
CA ASP A 35 -10.92 -29.09 8.21
C ASP A 35 -11.87 -27.99 8.72
N PRO A 36 -12.69 -28.26 9.75
CA PRO A 36 -13.65 -27.30 10.31
C PRO A 36 -13.02 -26.19 11.16
N TYR A 37 -11.70 -26.15 11.36
CA TYR A 37 -11.05 -25.12 12.19
C TYR A 37 -10.03 -24.25 11.47
N HIS A 38 -9.79 -24.45 10.17
CA HIS A 38 -8.81 -23.66 9.41
C HIS A 38 -9.17 -23.47 7.93
N CYS A 39 -10.37 -22.97 7.65
CA CYS A 39 -10.76 -22.66 6.28
C CYS A 39 -11.62 -21.39 6.16
N PHE A 40 -11.04 -20.23 6.51
CA PHE A 40 -11.51 -18.96 5.94
C PHE A 40 -10.85 -18.79 4.56
N ILE A 41 -11.34 -19.54 3.57
CA ILE A 41 -11.09 -19.19 2.17
C ILE A 41 -11.93 -17.94 1.90
N TYR A 42 -11.35 -16.78 2.20
CA TYR A 42 -11.76 -15.52 1.61
C TYR A 42 -11.48 -15.63 0.10
N PHE A 43 -12.49 -16.07 -0.65
CA PHE A 43 -12.63 -15.60 -2.02
C PHE A 43 -12.66 -14.08 -1.93
N SER A 44 -11.53 -13.44 -2.24
CA SER A 44 -11.45 -12.00 -2.40
C SER A 44 -12.14 -11.61 -3.72
N LEU A 45 -13.46 -11.82 -3.79
CA LEU A 45 -14.33 -10.85 -4.43
C LEU A 45 -13.92 -9.51 -3.83
N GLY A 46 -13.57 -8.54 -4.68
CA GLY A 46 -13.07 -7.24 -4.24
C GLY A 46 -14.01 -6.66 -3.19
N ASN A 47 -13.58 -6.71 -1.93
CA ASN A 47 -14.38 -6.31 -0.77
C ASN A 47 -14.38 -4.76 -0.66
N TYR A 48 -14.58 -4.10 -1.79
CA TYR A 48 -14.68 -2.65 -1.95
C TYR A 48 -16.14 -2.19 -1.97
N ASP A 49 -17.05 -2.99 -1.38
CA ASP A 49 -18.47 -2.63 -1.32
C ASP A 49 -18.74 -1.42 -0.42
N VAL A 50 -17.77 -1.04 0.44
CA VAL A 50 -17.87 0.12 1.34
C VAL A 50 -16.58 0.92 1.32
N ILE A 51 -16.66 2.18 0.86
CA ILE A 51 -15.60 3.18 1.02
C ILE A 51 -15.54 3.56 2.51
N GLN A 52 -14.45 3.19 3.17
CA GLN A 52 -14.24 3.48 4.59
C GLN A 52 -14.04 4.98 4.80
N GLN A 53 -14.94 5.61 5.57
CA GLN A 53 -14.83 7.04 5.89
C GLN A 53 -13.86 7.28 7.04
N PRO A 54 -12.96 8.29 6.95
CA PRO A 54 -12.15 8.68 8.07
C PRO A 54 -13.02 9.09 9.27
N ARG A 55 -12.62 8.68 10.48
CA ARG A 55 -13.28 8.97 11.76
C ARG A 55 -12.33 9.71 12.68
N ASN A 56 -12.90 10.43 13.65
CA ASN A 56 -12.16 11.20 14.66
C ASN A 56 -11.15 12.21 14.09
N VAL A 57 -11.43 12.73 12.89
CA VAL A 57 -10.65 13.81 12.29
C VAL A 57 -11.10 15.14 12.90
N SER A 58 -10.16 15.92 13.43
CA SER A 58 -10.42 17.25 13.99
C SER A 58 -10.93 18.24 12.93
N GLU A 59 -11.63 19.29 13.35
CA GLU A 59 -12.09 20.33 12.43
C GLU A 59 -10.94 21.04 11.71
N GLU A 60 -9.80 21.20 12.39
CA GLU A 60 -8.58 21.77 11.79
C GLU A 60 -8.03 20.86 10.68
N ALA A 61 -7.95 19.55 10.94
CA ALA A 61 -7.53 18.58 9.94
C ALA A 61 -8.51 18.51 8.75
N LYS A 62 -9.83 18.53 8.99
CA LYS A 62 -10.83 18.57 7.90
C LYS A 62 -10.69 19.81 7.01
N LYS A 63 -10.28 20.95 7.58
CA LYS A 63 -10.09 22.21 6.86
C LYS A 63 -8.80 22.22 6.05
N ASN A 64 -7.70 21.73 6.62
CA ASN A 64 -6.35 21.91 6.04
C ASN A 64 -5.84 20.69 5.27
N ILE A 65 -6.31 19.49 5.57
CA ILE A 65 -5.78 18.24 5.02
C ILE A 65 -6.77 17.70 4.00
N PRO A 66 -6.45 17.71 2.69
CA PRO A 66 -7.26 17.05 1.70
C PRO A 66 -7.10 15.52 1.79
N PHE A 67 -8.23 14.83 1.69
CA PHE A 67 -8.31 13.37 1.62
C PHE A 67 -8.62 12.98 0.18
N TYR A 68 -7.75 12.20 -0.46
CA TYR A 68 -7.89 11.78 -1.86
C TYR A 68 -8.10 10.28 -1.97
N MET A 69 -9.08 9.88 -2.79
CA MET A 69 -9.34 8.48 -3.12
C MET A 69 -9.18 8.29 -4.63
N PHE A 70 -8.20 7.50 -5.03
CA PHE A 70 -7.96 7.15 -6.43
C PHE A 70 -8.81 5.95 -6.83
N ILE A 71 -9.56 6.07 -7.91
CA ILE A 71 -10.40 4.98 -8.44
C ILE A 71 -10.25 4.85 -9.96
N ASP A 72 -10.53 3.67 -10.50
CA ASP A 72 -10.68 3.49 -11.95
C ASP A 72 -12.09 3.85 -12.44
N GLU A 73 -12.26 3.85 -13.76
CA GLU A 73 -13.52 4.18 -14.43
C GLU A 73 -14.63 3.16 -14.12
N GLU A 74 -14.27 1.90 -13.91
CA GLU A 74 -15.20 0.83 -13.51
C GLU A 74 -15.78 1.08 -12.11
N THR A 75 -14.90 1.40 -11.15
CA THR A 75 -15.28 1.76 -9.78
C THR A 75 -16.07 3.07 -9.75
N GLU A 76 -15.73 4.06 -10.57
CA GLU A 76 -16.50 5.30 -10.69
C GLU A 76 -17.94 5.02 -11.15
N ALA A 77 -18.13 4.19 -12.18
CA ALA A 77 -19.44 3.81 -12.67
C ALA A 77 -20.28 3.11 -11.59
N TYR A 78 -19.65 2.23 -10.80
CA TYR A 78 -20.30 1.56 -9.67
C TYR A 78 -20.76 2.54 -8.57
N ILE A 79 -19.88 3.48 -8.17
CA ILE A 79 -20.19 4.48 -7.13
C ILE A 79 -21.32 5.42 -7.60
N LYS A 80 -21.30 5.85 -8.87
CA LYS A 80 -22.36 6.67 -9.47
C LYS A 80 -23.71 5.94 -9.46
N LYS A 81 -23.72 4.65 -9.81
CA LYS A 81 -24.94 3.83 -9.80
C LYS A 81 -25.56 3.73 -8.40
N LYS A 82 -24.74 3.68 -7.35
CA LYS A 82 -25.21 3.67 -5.96
C LYS A 82 -25.58 5.05 -5.40
N SER A 83 -25.47 6.12 -6.20
CA SER A 83 -25.71 7.51 -5.77
C SER A 83 -24.86 7.93 -4.55
N ILE A 84 -23.67 7.34 -4.42
CA ILE A 84 -22.75 7.61 -3.30
C ILE A 84 -21.93 8.89 -3.56
N LEU A 85 -21.74 9.25 -4.83
CA LEU A 85 -20.98 10.44 -5.22
C LEU A 85 -21.85 11.68 -5.10
N ASP A 86 -21.39 12.67 -4.33
CA ASP A 86 -22.06 13.96 -4.27
C ASP A 86 -21.81 14.81 -5.54
N SER A 87 -22.53 15.92 -5.67
CA SER A 87 -22.39 16.86 -6.80
C SER A 87 -20.99 17.50 -6.90
N SER A 88 -20.19 17.42 -5.83
CA SER A 88 -18.83 17.95 -5.73
C SER A 88 -17.74 16.91 -6.00
N LYS A 89 -18.10 15.71 -6.49
CA LYS A 89 -17.20 14.56 -6.69
C LYS A 89 -16.52 14.10 -5.39
N ARG A 90 -17.23 14.14 -4.28
CA ARG A 90 -16.77 13.62 -2.99
C ARG A 90 -17.63 12.49 -2.49
N VAL A 91 -17.03 11.69 -1.62
CA VAL A 91 -17.70 10.66 -0.82
C VAL A 91 -17.30 10.87 0.63
N GLY A 92 -18.13 11.61 1.38
CA GLY A 92 -17.79 12.09 2.72
C GLY A 92 -16.55 12.99 2.69
N LEU A 93 -15.48 12.61 3.40
CA LEU A 93 -14.22 13.39 3.37
C LEU A 93 -13.39 13.17 2.11
N TRP A 94 -13.58 12.03 1.42
CA TRP A 94 -12.79 11.67 0.25
C TRP A 94 -13.13 12.52 -0.97
N ARG A 95 -12.14 13.18 -1.54
CA ARG A 95 -12.16 13.78 -2.88
C ARG A 95 -11.79 12.70 -3.89
N ILE A 96 -12.70 12.41 -4.82
CA ILE A 96 -12.53 11.31 -5.77
C ILE A 96 -11.66 11.74 -6.95
N VAL A 97 -10.58 11.00 -7.21
CA VAL A 97 -9.71 11.16 -8.37
C VAL A 97 -9.85 9.94 -9.27
N VAL A 98 -10.46 10.14 -10.44
CA VAL A 98 -10.66 9.06 -11.41
C VAL A 98 -9.42 8.94 -12.28
N VAL A 99 -8.75 7.79 -12.20
CA VAL A 99 -7.60 7.44 -13.01
C VAL A 99 -8.11 6.83 -14.31
N ARG A 100 -7.98 7.60 -15.38
CA ARG A 100 -8.33 7.16 -16.74
C ARG A 100 -7.09 6.59 -17.42
N ASN A 101 -7.29 5.64 -18.34
CA ASN A 101 -6.21 4.99 -19.08
C ASN A 101 -5.16 4.37 -18.15
N VAL A 102 -5.60 3.50 -17.23
CA VAL A 102 -4.69 2.83 -16.30
C VAL A 102 -3.58 2.07 -17.07
N PRO A 103 -2.31 2.16 -16.62
CA PRO A 103 -1.17 1.66 -17.39
C PRO A 103 -1.04 0.14 -17.40
N TYR A 104 -1.66 -0.56 -16.45
CA TYR A 104 -1.54 -2.01 -16.31
C TYR A 104 -2.89 -2.71 -16.36
N SER A 105 -2.88 -3.96 -16.82
CA SER A 105 -4.03 -4.86 -16.71
C SER A 105 -4.26 -5.37 -15.27
N ASP A 106 -3.20 -5.39 -14.44
CA ASP A 106 -3.29 -5.77 -13.02
C ASP A 106 -3.71 -4.59 -12.15
N ALA A 107 -4.92 -4.65 -11.59
CA ALA A 107 -5.45 -3.65 -10.67
C ALA A 107 -4.58 -3.44 -9.42
N ARG A 108 -3.92 -4.50 -8.91
CA ARG A 108 -3.01 -4.35 -7.76
C ARG A 108 -1.80 -3.50 -8.12
N ARG A 109 -1.25 -3.68 -9.31
CA ARG A 109 -0.14 -2.89 -9.85
C ARG A 109 -0.57 -1.44 -10.08
N ASN A 110 -1.76 -1.22 -10.65
CA ASN A 110 -2.34 0.13 -10.78
C ASN A 110 -2.44 0.84 -9.43
N GLY A 111 -2.84 0.12 -8.36
CA GLY A 111 -2.86 0.66 -7.00
C GLY A 111 -1.49 1.07 -6.46
N LYS A 112 -0.39 0.51 -6.97
CA LYS A 112 0.97 0.90 -6.56
C LYS A 112 1.42 2.25 -7.12
N VAL A 113 0.83 2.69 -8.23
CA VAL A 113 1.13 3.99 -8.85
C VAL A 113 0.81 5.14 -7.88
N PRO A 114 -0.45 5.35 -7.46
CA PRO A 114 -0.75 6.40 -6.49
C PRO A 114 -0.19 6.10 -5.11
N LYS A 115 0.14 4.84 -4.76
CA LYS A 115 0.78 4.52 -3.47
C LYS A 115 2.22 5.00 -3.37
N LEU A 116 3.06 4.63 -4.35
CA LEU A 116 4.51 4.82 -4.29
C LEU A 116 4.95 6.13 -4.96
N LEU A 117 4.15 6.63 -5.90
CA LEU A 117 4.46 7.82 -6.70
C LEU A 117 3.58 9.04 -6.34
N LEU A 118 3.04 9.12 -5.12
CA LEU A 118 2.27 10.30 -4.67
C LEU A 118 2.97 11.62 -4.96
N HIS A 119 4.28 11.68 -4.74
CA HIS A 119 5.10 12.86 -4.96
C HIS A 119 5.17 13.31 -6.44
N ARG A 120 4.86 12.42 -7.40
CA ARG A 120 4.74 12.77 -8.82
C ARG A 120 3.36 13.28 -9.18
N ILE A 121 2.34 12.86 -8.42
CA ILE A 121 0.94 13.30 -8.58
C ILE A 121 0.73 14.65 -7.88
N PHE A 122 1.29 14.81 -6.69
CA PHE A 122 1.30 16.01 -5.87
C PHE A 122 2.75 16.50 -5.72
N PRO A 123 3.28 17.30 -6.66
CA PRO A 123 4.68 17.74 -6.59
C PRO A 123 4.96 18.69 -5.42
N ASN A 124 3.92 19.34 -4.89
CA ASN A 124 4.02 20.37 -3.85
C ASN A 124 3.51 19.90 -2.48
N VAL A 125 3.59 18.59 -2.20
CA VAL A 125 3.20 18.03 -0.89
C VAL A 125 4.40 17.86 0.02
N ARG A 126 4.27 18.20 1.31
CA ARG A 126 5.33 17.98 2.30
C ARG A 126 5.20 16.63 3.01
N TYR A 127 4.01 16.26 3.47
CA TYR A 127 3.74 14.96 4.11
C TYR A 127 2.59 14.21 3.44
N SER A 128 2.69 12.89 3.36
CA SER A 128 1.58 12.03 2.97
C SER A 128 1.35 10.87 3.92
N ILE A 129 0.08 10.51 4.06
CA ILE A 129 -0.38 9.29 4.72
C ILE A 129 -1.14 8.48 3.68
N TRP A 130 -0.56 7.37 3.25
CA TRP A 130 -1.23 6.37 2.44
C TRP A 130 -1.93 5.35 3.32
N ILE A 131 -3.18 5.01 3.00
CA ILE A 131 -3.97 3.99 3.67
C ILE A 131 -4.63 3.11 2.61
N ASP A 132 -4.39 1.80 2.68
CA ASP A 132 -5.01 0.82 1.79
C ASP A 132 -6.54 0.85 1.90
N GLY A 133 -7.26 0.72 0.79
CA GLY A 133 -8.72 0.96 0.74
C GLY A 133 -9.56 0.01 1.62
N LYS A 134 -8.96 -1.08 2.09
CA LYS A 134 -9.55 -2.02 3.06
C LYS A 134 -9.48 -1.53 4.52
N LEU A 135 -8.71 -0.50 4.80
CA LEU A 135 -8.53 0.07 6.14
C LEU A 135 -9.35 1.34 6.30
N GLN A 136 -9.73 1.61 7.54
CA GLN A 136 -10.35 2.87 7.94
C GLN A 136 -9.33 3.69 8.73
N LEU A 137 -9.24 4.98 8.45
CA LEU A 137 -8.53 5.93 9.32
C LEU A 137 -9.47 6.31 10.48
N VAL A 138 -9.14 5.95 11.71
CA VAL A 138 -9.88 6.28 12.94
C VAL A 138 -9.18 7.26 13.88
N VAL A 139 -8.01 7.78 13.50
CA VAL A 139 -7.21 8.77 14.23
C VAL A 139 -6.88 9.98 13.36
N ASP A 140 -6.74 11.14 14.01
CA ASP A 140 -6.39 12.39 13.33
C ASP A 140 -5.00 12.30 12.64
N PRO A 141 -4.87 12.74 11.37
CA PRO A 141 -3.61 12.73 10.64
C PRO A 141 -2.43 13.40 11.34
N TYR A 142 -2.67 14.48 12.12
CA TYR A 142 -1.60 15.15 12.86
C TYR A 142 -1.01 14.24 13.93
N GLN A 143 -1.83 13.46 14.62
CA GLN A 143 -1.37 12.52 15.65
C GLN A 143 -0.55 11.38 15.02
N ILE A 144 -0.91 10.95 13.80
CA ILE A 144 -0.15 9.95 13.06
C ILE A 144 1.24 10.47 12.70
N LEU A 145 1.34 11.69 12.15
CA LEU A 145 2.64 12.30 11.83
C LEU A 145 3.49 12.50 13.09
N GLU A 146 2.88 13.00 14.16
CA GLU A 146 3.57 13.19 15.44
C GLU A 146 4.15 11.87 15.96
N LYS A 147 3.33 10.83 16.04
CA LYS A 147 3.72 9.54 16.62
C LYS A 147 4.79 8.82 15.81
N PHE A 148 4.65 8.78 14.49
CA PHE A 148 5.43 7.88 13.63
C PHE A 148 6.56 8.57 12.87
N LEU A 149 6.50 9.89 12.65
CA LEU A 149 7.59 10.63 12.04
C LEU A 149 8.30 11.51 13.07
N TRP A 150 7.62 12.53 13.60
CA TRP A 150 8.29 13.60 14.36
C TRP A 150 8.93 13.13 15.66
N ARG A 151 8.21 12.37 16.50
CA ARG A 151 8.77 11.81 17.74
C ARG A 151 9.84 10.76 17.51
N GLN A 152 9.85 10.12 16.34
CA GLN A 152 10.84 9.11 15.96
C GLN A 152 12.04 9.72 15.22
N ASN A 153 12.02 11.02 14.97
CA ASN A 153 12.97 11.70 14.09
C ASN A 153 13.16 10.97 12.75
N ALA A 154 12.05 10.50 12.17
CA ALA A 154 12.02 9.73 10.93
C ALA A 154 11.29 10.52 9.84
N ASN A 155 11.71 10.33 8.59
CA ASN A 155 11.07 10.92 7.40
C ASN A 155 10.24 9.87 6.62
N PHE A 156 10.28 8.61 7.03
CA PHE A 156 9.53 7.52 6.43
C PHE A 156 9.15 6.50 7.51
N ALA A 157 7.88 6.11 7.54
CA ALA A 157 7.39 5.08 8.44
C ALA A 157 6.46 4.10 7.72
N ILE A 158 6.60 2.83 8.06
CA ILE A 158 5.85 1.72 7.47
C ILE A 158 5.67 0.61 8.49
N SER A 159 4.51 -0.05 8.48
CA SER A 159 4.29 -1.21 9.34
C SER A 159 5.05 -2.43 8.83
N ARG A 160 5.70 -3.16 9.74
CA ARG A 160 6.20 -4.51 9.44
C ARG A 160 5.05 -5.49 9.33
N HIS A 161 5.23 -6.53 8.51
CA HIS A 161 4.29 -7.63 8.41
C HIS A 161 4.16 -8.33 9.77
N TYR A 162 2.94 -8.71 10.14
CA TYR A 162 2.63 -9.28 11.47
C TYR A 162 3.24 -10.65 11.80
N ARG A 163 3.82 -11.37 10.82
CA ARG A 163 4.25 -12.77 11.01
C ARG A 163 5.53 -13.12 10.26
N ARG A 164 5.73 -12.60 9.06
CA ARG A 164 6.88 -12.93 8.21
C ARG A 164 7.80 -11.73 8.16
N PHE A 165 9.09 -11.95 8.40
CA PHE A 165 10.08 -10.87 8.48
C PHE A 165 11.20 -11.02 7.44
N ASP A 166 11.23 -12.15 6.74
CA ASP A 166 12.22 -12.50 5.74
C ASP A 166 11.56 -12.58 4.35
N VAL A 167 12.18 -11.96 3.34
CA VAL A 167 11.64 -11.88 1.97
C VAL A 167 11.54 -13.24 1.31
N PHE A 168 12.45 -14.18 1.58
CA PHE A 168 12.40 -15.53 1.03
C PHE A 168 11.25 -16.32 1.64
N VAL A 169 11.02 -16.17 2.95
CA VAL A 169 9.85 -16.77 3.62
C VAL A 169 8.54 -16.15 3.10
N GLU A 170 8.51 -14.84 2.86
CA GLU A 170 7.37 -14.18 2.22
C GLU A 170 7.15 -14.69 0.80
N ALA A 171 8.20 -14.90 0.00
CA ALA A 171 8.09 -15.43 -1.36
C ALA A 171 7.45 -16.82 -1.39
N GLU A 172 7.89 -17.74 -0.55
CA GLU A 172 7.27 -19.06 -0.42
C GLU A 172 5.81 -18.98 0.01
N ALA A 173 5.47 -18.07 0.92
CA ALA A 173 4.09 -17.84 1.32
C ALA A 173 3.23 -17.28 0.17
N ASN A 174 3.79 -16.43 -0.71
CA ASN A 174 3.10 -15.93 -1.88
C ASN A 174 2.84 -17.02 -2.93
N LYS A 175 3.81 -17.92 -3.14
CA LYS A 175 3.67 -19.10 -4.00
C LYS A 175 2.60 -20.06 -3.46
N ALA A 176 2.69 -20.42 -2.19
CA ALA A 176 1.72 -21.31 -1.54
C ALA A 176 0.29 -20.76 -1.57
N ALA A 177 0.13 -19.43 -1.47
CA ALA A 177 -1.17 -18.76 -1.54
C ALA A 177 -1.64 -18.41 -2.97
N GLY A 178 -0.90 -18.83 -4.01
CA GLY A 178 -1.23 -18.60 -5.42
C GLY A 178 -1.38 -17.11 -5.76
N LYS A 179 -0.57 -16.23 -5.16
CA LYS A 179 -0.70 -14.77 -5.35
C LYS A 179 -0.16 -14.29 -6.69
N TYR A 180 0.76 -15.04 -7.27
CA TYR A 180 1.38 -14.81 -8.56
C TYR A 180 1.85 -16.16 -9.13
N ASP A 181 2.22 -16.21 -10.41
CA ASP A 181 2.88 -17.38 -10.96
C ASP A 181 4.20 -17.65 -10.23
N ASN A 182 4.44 -18.92 -9.90
CA ASN A 182 5.60 -19.32 -9.10
C ASN A 182 6.92 -18.98 -9.83
N SER A 183 6.97 -19.15 -11.16
CA SER A 183 8.20 -18.87 -11.92
C SER A 183 8.58 -17.40 -11.89
N SER A 184 7.60 -16.48 -11.91
CA SER A 184 7.87 -15.05 -11.80
C SER A 184 8.34 -14.64 -10.40
N ILE A 185 7.85 -15.33 -9.35
CA ILE A 185 8.34 -15.11 -7.98
C ILE A 185 9.78 -15.64 -7.85
N ASP A 186 10.05 -16.82 -8.39
CA ASP A 186 11.37 -17.43 -8.37
C ASP A 186 12.39 -16.56 -9.13
N GLU A 187 12.04 -16.06 -10.31
CA GLU A 187 12.87 -15.12 -11.08
C GLU A 187 13.20 -13.85 -10.28
N GLN A 188 12.19 -13.24 -9.63
CA GLN A 188 12.38 -12.05 -8.80
C GLN A 188 13.32 -12.34 -7.61
N VAL A 189 13.10 -13.44 -6.91
CA VAL A 189 13.88 -13.83 -5.73
C VAL A 189 15.32 -14.18 -6.11
N ASP A 190 15.52 -14.90 -7.20
CA ASP A 190 16.86 -15.29 -7.65
C ASP A 190 17.64 -14.07 -8.16
N PHE A 191 16.98 -13.14 -8.83
CA PHE A 191 17.57 -11.84 -9.15
C PHE A 191 18.01 -11.10 -7.87
N TYR A 192 17.18 -11.05 -6.82
CA TYR A 192 17.56 -10.39 -5.57
C TYR A 192 18.71 -11.07 -4.84
N LYS A 193 18.79 -12.41 -4.85
CA LYS A 193 19.96 -13.13 -4.32
C LYS A 193 21.24 -12.74 -5.06
N GLN A 194 21.18 -12.67 -6.40
CA GLN A 194 22.32 -12.27 -7.23
C GLN A 194 22.75 -10.83 -6.96
N GLU A 195 21.79 -9.94 -6.69
CA GLU A 195 22.03 -8.55 -6.31
C GLU A 195 22.47 -8.38 -4.84
N GLY A 196 22.64 -9.47 -4.10
CA GLY A 196 23.20 -9.48 -2.74
C GLY A 196 22.17 -9.41 -1.61
N LEU A 197 20.88 -9.62 -1.86
CA LEU A 197 19.89 -9.75 -0.80
C LEU A 197 20.15 -11.02 0.01
N THR A 198 20.43 -10.86 1.31
CA THR A 198 20.61 -11.97 2.25
C THR A 198 19.36 -12.15 3.12
N PRO A 199 19.17 -13.35 3.72
CA PRO A 199 18.10 -13.58 4.67
C PRO A 199 18.08 -12.53 5.78
N TYR A 200 16.89 -12.25 6.28
CA TYR A 200 16.72 -11.36 7.41
C TYR A 200 17.41 -11.94 8.64
N SER A 201 18.13 -11.08 9.37
CA SER A 201 18.74 -11.42 10.65
C SER A 201 18.81 -10.17 11.53
N GLU A 202 19.04 -10.37 12.82
CA GLU A 202 19.22 -9.29 13.79
C GLU A 202 20.40 -8.37 13.46
N ALA A 203 21.33 -8.79 12.59
CA ALA A 203 22.39 -7.92 12.09
C ALA A 203 21.86 -6.69 11.32
N LYS A 204 20.59 -6.70 10.87
CA LYS A 204 19.94 -5.58 10.18
C LYS A 204 19.31 -4.53 11.12
N PHE A 205 19.48 -4.67 12.45
CA PHE A 205 19.02 -3.64 13.39
C PHE A 205 19.61 -2.27 13.03
N PRO A 206 18.83 -1.17 13.17
CA PRO A 206 17.55 -1.08 13.87
C PRO A 206 16.32 -1.53 13.06
N ILE A 207 16.47 -1.97 11.81
CA ILE A 207 15.34 -2.43 11.00
C ILE A 207 14.90 -3.84 11.45
N THR A 208 13.61 -3.97 11.78
CA THR A 208 13.08 -5.17 12.46
C THR A 208 12.40 -6.18 11.52
N SER A 209 12.41 -5.92 10.20
CA SER A 209 11.84 -6.79 9.17
C SER A 209 12.29 -6.37 7.76
N ASP A 210 12.44 -7.34 6.87
CA ASP A 210 12.56 -7.14 5.42
C ASP A 210 11.21 -6.99 4.72
N VAL A 211 10.14 -7.42 5.40
CA VAL A 211 8.81 -7.53 4.84
C VAL A 211 7.88 -6.49 5.49
N PRO A 212 7.46 -5.44 4.75
CA PRO A 212 6.42 -4.55 5.22
C PRO A 212 5.04 -5.20 5.04
N GLU A 213 4.06 -4.80 5.86
CA GLU A 213 2.66 -5.10 5.57
C GLU A 213 2.18 -4.25 4.37
N GLY A 214 2.73 -3.03 4.23
CA GLY A 214 2.47 -2.15 3.09
C GLY A 214 1.05 -1.58 3.01
N CYS A 215 0.21 -1.79 4.02
CA CYS A 215 -1.15 -1.23 4.02
C CYS A 215 -1.20 0.23 4.50
N VAL A 216 -0.16 0.71 5.19
CA VAL A 216 -0.01 2.12 5.58
C VAL A 216 1.40 2.59 5.26
N LEU A 217 1.51 3.80 4.71
CA LEU A 217 2.77 4.47 4.47
C LEU A 217 2.69 5.92 4.95
N ILE A 218 3.61 6.34 5.79
CA ILE A 218 3.68 7.71 6.30
C ILE A 218 5.02 8.28 5.85
N LYS A 219 4.98 9.40 5.15
CA LYS A 219 6.15 9.88 4.42
C LYS A 219 6.25 11.40 4.45
N GLU A 220 7.43 11.90 4.81
CA GLU A 220 7.88 13.23 4.43
C GLU A 220 8.48 13.19 3.03
N HIS A 221 8.12 14.14 2.18
CA HIS A 221 8.53 14.22 0.78
C HIS A 221 9.83 15.00 0.62
N ILE A 222 10.94 14.30 0.80
CA ILE A 222 12.30 14.80 0.60
C ILE A 222 13.01 13.98 -0.49
N PRO A 223 14.15 14.43 -1.04
CA PRO A 223 14.83 13.75 -2.13
C PRO A 223 15.06 12.24 -1.89
N ILE A 224 15.52 11.86 -0.69
CA ILE A 224 15.83 10.45 -0.37
C ILE A 224 14.58 9.56 -0.31
N THR A 225 13.49 10.03 0.30
CA THR A 225 12.25 9.25 0.42
C THR A 225 11.49 9.19 -0.91
N ASN A 226 11.61 10.21 -1.76
CA ASN A 226 11.08 10.22 -3.13
C ASN A 226 11.86 9.28 -4.04
N LEU A 227 13.19 9.29 -3.95
CA LEU A 227 14.04 8.32 -4.65
C LEU A 227 13.73 6.89 -4.22
N PHE A 228 13.63 6.64 -2.91
CA PHE A 228 13.32 5.32 -2.37
C PHE A 228 12.01 4.76 -2.94
N THR A 229 10.91 5.51 -2.88
CA THR A 229 9.63 5.01 -3.39
C THR A 229 9.57 4.94 -4.92
N CYS A 230 10.35 5.76 -5.64
CA CYS A 230 10.53 5.60 -7.09
C CYS A 230 11.22 4.27 -7.44
N LEU A 231 12.35 3.98 -6.80
CA LEU A 231 13.08 2.73 -7.03
C LEU A 231 12.25 1.52 -6.59
N TRP A 232 11.50 1.64 -5.49
CA TRP A 232 10.58 0.60 -5.05
C TRP A 232 9.47 0.35 -6.08
N PHE A 233 8.93 1.40 -6.68
CA PHE A 233 7.98 1.26 -7.79
C PHE A 233 8.61 0.61 -9.03
N ASN A 234 9.86 0.94 -9.38
CA ASN A 234 10.55 0.29 -10.50
C ASN A 234 10.67 -1.21 -10.32
N GLU A 235 10.93 -1.69 -9.10
CA GLU A 235 10.96 -3.12 -8.79
C GLU A 235 9.58 -3.79 -8.92
N VAL A 236 8.53 -3.10 -8.46
CA VAL A 236 7.12 -3.54 -8.63
C VAL A 236 6.72 -3.60 -10.10
N ASP A 237 7.18 -2.65 -10.90
CA ASP A 237 6.93 -2.59 -12.33
C ASP A 237 7.68 -3.69 -13.08
N ARG A 238 8.95 -3.91 -12.71
CA ARG A 238 9.83 -4.91 -13.32
C ARG A 238 9.40 -6.34 -13.03
N PHE A 239 9.03 -6.64 -11.80
CA PHE A 239 8.74 -8.01 -11.35
C PHE A 239 7.25 -8.20 -11.02
N THR A 240 6.95 -8.71 -9.83
CA THR A 240 5.57 -8.93 -9.38
C THR A 240 4.99 -7.68 -8.70
N SER A 241 3.66 -7.56 -8.66
CA SER A 241 2.99 -6.46 -7.94
C SER A 241 3.02 -6.60 -6.41
N ARG A 242 3.79 -7.57 -5.89
CA ARG A 242 3.98 -7.86 -4.47
C ARG A 242 5.12 -6.99 -3.94
N ASP A 243 4.78 -5.75 -3.63
CA ASP A 243 5.66 -4.75 -3.03
C ASP A 243 6.39 -5.21 -1.75
N GLN A 244 5.83 -6.19 -1.04
CA GLN A 244 6.46 -6.85 0.11
C GLN A 244 7.79 -7.54 -0.24
N LEU A 245 7.95 -8.05 -1.46
CA LEU A 245 9.15 -8.76 -1.91
C LEU A 245 10.28 -7.81 -2.31
N SER A 246 9.94 -6.61 -2.82
CA SER A 246 10.91 -5.66 -3.35
C SER A 246 11.41 -4.63 -2.35
N PHE A 247 10.71 -4.46 -1.21
CA PHE A 247 11.02 -3.41 -0.23
C PHE A 247 12.46 -3.50 0.30
N ALA A 248 12.87 -4.67 0.80
CA ALA A 248 14.18 -4.85 1.41
C ALA A 248 15.31 -4.63 0.41
N MET A 249 15.12 -5.05 -0.84
CA MET A 249 16.15 -4.89 -1.86
C MET A 249 16.46 -3.41 -2.12
N VAL A 250 15.44 -2.58 -2.28
CA VAL A 250 15.64 -1.15 -2.50
C VAL A 250 16.16 -0.46 -1.24
N ARG A 251 15.67 -0.87 -0.07
CA ARG A 251 16.11 -0.32 1.22
C ARG A 251 17.60 -0.55 1.41
N ASP A 252 18.06 -1.79 1.26
CA ASP A 252 19.46 -2.17 1.48
C ASP A 252 20.39 -1.44 0.50
N LYS A 253 19.98 -1.30 -0.77
CA LYS A 253 20.74 -0.53 -1.76
C LYS A 253 20.86 0.96 -1.43
N ILE A 254 19.82 1.57 -0.87
CA ILE A 254 19.86 2.98 -0.44
C ILE A 254 20.72 3.14 0.82
N MET A 255 20.48 2.30 1.85
CA MET A 255 21.18 2.37 3.14
C MET A 255 22.67 2.04 3.02
N ALA A 256 23.07 1.24 2.02
CA ALA A 256 24.49 1.01 1.72
C ALA A 256 25.22 2.26 1.18
N LYS A 257 24.49 3.28 0.72
CA LYS A 257 25.06 4.51 0.13
C LYS A 257 24.86 5.75 0.99
N VAL A 258 23.83 5.77 1.84
CA VAL A 258 23.43 6.93 2.62
C VAL A 258 23.04 6.45 4.01
N ASP A 259 23.49 7.16 5.04
CA ASP A 259 23.01 6.99 6.40
C ASP A 259 21.56 7.49 6.50
N TRP A 260 20.63 6.56 6.28
CA TRP A 260 19.19 6.81 6.25
C TRP A 260 18.47 5.69 6.97
N ASN A 261 17.51 6.04 7.82
CA ASN A 261 16.75 5.08 8.59
C ASN A 261 15.24 5.23 8.33
N ILE A 262 14.52 4.12 8.52
CA ILE A 262 13.07 4.01 8.37
C ILE A 262 12.49 3.65 9.74
N ASN A 263 11.43 4.34 10.15
CA ASN A 263 10.65 3.89 11.30
C ASN A 263 9.76 2.70 10.90
N MET A 264 10.20 1.50 11.24
CA MET A 264 9.44 0.28 11.00
C MET A 264 8.67 -0.16 12.25
N PHE A 265 7.41 0.25 12.33
CA PHE A 265 6.54 0.03 13.50
C PHE A 265 5.75 -1.28 13.42
N LEU A 266 5.16 -1.71 14.55
CA LEU A 266 4.46 -2.99 14.65
C LEU A 266 3.10 -2.97 13.92
N ASP A 267 2.69 -4.11 13.36
CA ASP A 267 1.36 -4.27 12.74
C ASP A 267 0.22 -3.86 13.68
N CYS A 268 0.31 -4.18 14.97
CA CYS A 268 -0.74 -3.86 15.93
C CYS A 268 -0.92 -2.35 16.17
N GLU A 269 0.16 -1.56 16.06
CA GLU A 269 0.10 -0.11 16.25
C GLU A 269 -0.73 0.59 15.18
N ARG A 270 -0.89 -0.07 14.03
CA ARG A 270 -1.70 0.39 12.90
C ARG A 270 -3.18 0.12 13.07
N ARG A 271 -3.56 -0.76 13.99
CA ARG A 271 -4.98 -1.11 14.25
C ARG A 271 -5.72 0.00 15.01
N ASN A 272 -4.95 0.94 15.56
CA ASN A 272 -5.43 2.18 16.15
C ASN A 272 -5.22 3.36 15.20
N PHE A 273 -5.07 3.13 13.89
CA PHE A 273 -5.06 4.19 12.89
C PHE A 273 -6.44 4.66 12.53
#